data_AF-A0A6P2U354-F1
#
_entry.id   AF-A0A6P2U354-F1
#
_cell.length_a   1.000
_cell.length_b   1.000
_cell.length_c   1.000
_cell.angle_alpha   90.00
_cell.angle_beta   90.00
_cell.angle_gamma   90.00
#
_symmetry.space_group_name_H-M   'P 1'
#
loop_
_entity.id
_entity.type
_entity.pdbx_description
1 polymer ?
#
loop_
_entity_poly.entity_id
_entity_poly.type
_entity_poly.pdbx_seq_one_letter_code
_entity_poly.pdbx_strand_id
1 'polypeptide(L)' 'MQRIDASTVAPLSTSSPLCRRLDHDTPVYEYTQWTTIADLEARKYYFRTYDDTVMRVIDLATSTVSTVASPTHIELTIV' A
#
# COMPACT_ATOMS: atom_id res chain seq x y z
N MET A 1 -45.62 38.70 16.81
CA MET A 1 -45.11 38.10 15.56
C MET A 1 -43.90 38.92 15.11
N GLN A 2 -42.69 38.43 15.39
CA GLN A 2 -41.41 39.03 14.92
C GLN A 2 -40.43 37.85 14.73
N ARG A 3 -39.87 37.72 13.51
CA ARG A 3 -39.02 36.61 13.07
C ARG A 3 -37.62 36.79 13.64
N ILE A 4 -37.00 35.71 14.10
CA ILE A 4 -35.59 35.69 14.53
C ILE A 4 -34.83 34.89 13.49
N ASP A 5 -33.87 35.53 12.84
CA ASP A 5 -33.13 34.97 11.72
C ASP A 5 -31.95 34.14 12.27
N ALA A 6 -31.98 32.83 12.04
CA ALA A 6 -30.94 31.92 12.48
C ALA A 6 -29.79 31.88 11.45
N SER A 7 -28.92 32.89 11.48
CA SER A 7 -27.67 32.86 10.70
C SER A 7 -26.50 33.46 11.48
N THR A 8 -26.11 32.84 12.58
CA THR A 8 -24.75 32.92 13.12
C THR A 8 -24.52 31.71 14.01
N VAL A 9 -24.17 30.58 13.39
CA VAL A 9 -23.47 29.49 14.09
C VAL A 9 -22.17 29.28 13.32
N ALA A 10 -21.07 29.71 13.93
CA ALA A 10 -19.73 29.45 13.43
C ALA A 10 -19.50 27.92 13.39
N PRO A 11 -18.97 27.34 12.29
CA PRO A 11 -18.65 25.93 12.28
C PRO A 11 -17.32 25.69 13.01
N LEU A 12 -17.40 25.23 14.26
CA LEU A 12 -16.33 24.50 14.92
C LEU A 12 -16.49 23.02 14.57
N SER A 13 -15.74 22.54 13.58
CA SER A 13 -15.23 21.16 13.56
C SER A 13 -14.21 20.99 12.44
N THR A 14 -12.95 20.95 12.84
CA THR A 14 -11.82 20.51 12.04
C THR A 14 -12.00 19.03 11.70
N SER A 15 -12.43 18.71 10.48
CA SER A 15 -12.12 17.41 9.88
C SER A 15 -11.79 17.61 8.40
N SER A 16 -10.55 17.26 8.05
CA SER A 16 -9.97 17.41 6.73
C SER A 16 -10.84 16.76 5.65
N PRO A 17 -11.14 17.45 4.53
CA PRO A 17 -11.79 16.83 3.39
C PRO A 17 -10.73 16.08 2.56
N LEU A 18 -10.23 14.98 3.10
CA LEU A 18 -9.51 13.98 2.30
C LEU A 18 -10.29 12.65 2.26
N CYS A 19 -11.62 12.71 2.31
CA CYS A 19 -12.42 11.64 1.75
C CYS A 19 -12.46 11.85 0.23
N ARG A 20 -11.49 11.23 -0.45
CA ARG A 20 -11.28 11.28 -1.90
C ARG A 20 -12.58 10.90 -2.61
N ARG A 21 -13.14 11.84 -3.37
CA ARG A 21 -14.21 11.61 -4.35
C ARG A 21 -13.78 10.45 -5.27
N LEU A 22 -14.43 9.30 -5.14
CA LEU A 22 -14.28 8.15 -6.05
C LEU A 22 -15.47 8.16 -6.99
N ASP A 23 -15.36 8.91 -8.08
CA ASP A 23 -16.24 8.73 -9.24
C ASP A 23 -15.75 7.51 -10.02
N HIS A 24 -16.10 6.28 -9.61
CA HIS A 24 -15.82 5.08 -10.43
C HIS A 24 -16.95 4.07 -10.30
N ASP A 25 -17.61 3.78 -11.43
CA ASP A 25 -18.67 2.78 -11.65
C ASP A 25 -18.17 1.32 -11.47
N THR A 26 -16.97 1.15 -10.91
CA THR A 26 -16.32 -0.13 -10.65
C THR A 26 -16.00 -0.23 -9.16
N PRO A 27 -16.50 -1.26 -8.45
CA PRO A 27 -16.16 -1.46 -7.05
C PRO A 27 -14.64 -1.69 -6.92
N VAL A 28 -13.99 -0.88 -6.08
CA VAL A 28 -12.59 -1.06 -5.70
C VAL A 28 -12.56 -2.02 -4.52
N TYR A 29 -11.88 -3.15 -4.68
CA TYR A 29 -11.71 -4.15 -3.62
C TYR A 29 -10.34 -4.05 -2.99
N GLU A 30 -10.30 -4.10 -1.67
CA GLU A 30 -9.07 -4.28 -0.89
C GLU A 30 -8.78 -5.78 -0.77
N TYR A 31 -7.60 -6.21 -1.21
CA TYR A 31 -7.16 -7.60 -1.09
C TYR A 31 -5.65 -7.68 -0.90
N THR A 32 -5.20 -8.80 -0.37
CA THR A 32 -3.77 -9.06 -0.15
C THR A 32 -3.07 -9.28 -1.48
N GLN A 33 -2.25 -8.30 -1.88
CA GLN A 33 -1.49 -8.32 -3.14
C GLN A 33 -0.34 -9.33 -3.12
N TRP A 34 0.27 -9.56 -1.95
CA TRP A 34 1.37 -10.49 -1.78
C TRP A 34 1.44 -11.01 -0.34
N THR A 35 2.07 -12.18 -0.18
CA THR A 35 2.42 -12.75 1.11
C THR A 35 3.92 -13.03 1.12
N THR A 36 4.58 -12.78 2.25
CA THR A 36 6.02 -12.95 2.38
C THR A 36 6.40 -13.75 3.62
N ILE A 37 7.56 -14.41 3.56
CA ILE A 37 8.18 -15.11 4.69
C ILE A 37 9.66 -14.71 4.73
N ALA A 38 10.12 -14.27 5.90
CA ALA A 38 11.52 -13.95 6.13
C ALA A 38 12.16 -15.05 6.98
N ASP A 39 13.10 -15.80 6.38
CA ASP A 39 13.94 -16.76 7.09
C ASP A 39 15.28 -16.08 7.41
N LEU A 40 15.43 -15.68 8.67
CA LEU A 40 16.60 -14.93 9.14
C LEU A 40 17.83 -15.82 9.30
N GLU A 41 17.65 -17.11 9.58
CA GLU A 41 18.76 -18.06 9.76
C GLU A 41 19.36 -18.43 8.41
N ALA A 42 18.51 -18.82 7.46
CA ALA A 42 18.96 -19.14 6.10
C ALA A 42 19.28 -17.90 5.25
N ARG A 43 18.94 -16.69 5.74
CA ARG A 43 19.04 -15.41 5.00
C ARG A 43 18.29 -15.47 3.67
N LYS A 44 17.05 -15.93 3.71
CA LYS A 44 16.19 -16.07 2.53
C LYS A 44 14.89 -15.30 2.72
N TYR A 45 14.47 -14.63 1.65
CA TYR A 45 13.19 -13.93 1.60
C TYR A 45 12.30 -14.61 0.57
N TYR A 46 11.18 -15.17 1.02
CA TYR A 46 10.20 -15.83 0.15
C TYR A 46 9.01 -14.92 -0.07
N PHE A 47 8.45 -14.94 -1.27
CA PHE A 47 7.22 -14.21 -1.56
C PHE A 47 6.38 -14.94 -2.61
N ARG A 48 5.08 -14.64 -2.59
CA ARG A 48 4.11 -14.97 -3.65
C ARG A 48 3.17 -13.79 -3.83
N THR A 49 2.61 -13.63 -5.02
CA THR A 49 1.63 -12.57 -5.30
C THR A 49 0.21 -13.15 -5.33
N TYR A 50 -0.77 -12.28 -5.49
CA TYR A 50 -2.15 -12.68 -5.70
C TYR A 50 -2.31 -13.47 -7.00
N ASP A 51 -1.68 -12.99 -8.09
CA ASP A 51 -1.79 -13.60 -9.43
C ASP A 51 -0.85 -14.80 -9.64
N ASP A 52 0.31 -14.82 -8.98
CA ASP A 52 1.30 -15.91 -9.06
C ASP A 52 1.38 -16.65 -7.72
N THR A 53 0.86 -17.88 -7.72
CA THR A 53 0.86 -18.75 -6.55
C THR A 53 2.20 -19.46 -6.31
N VAL A 54 3.13 -19.40 -7.27
CA VAL A 54 4.46 -20.00 -7.15
C VAL A 54 5.28 -19.20 -6.13
N MET A 55 5.82 -19.91 -5.13
CA MET A 55 6.67 -19.30 -4.12
C MET A 55 8.07 -19.04 -4.69
N ARG A 56 8.43 -17.76 -4.81
CA ARG A 56 9.73 -17.30 -5.29
C ARG A 56 10.63 -16.95 -4.09
N VAL A 57 11.94 -17.01 -4.29
CA VAL A 57 12.93 -16.79 -3.22
C VAL A 57 14.02 -15.81 -3.66
N ILE A 58 14.42 -14.94 -2.74
CA ILE A 58 15.58 -14.06 -2.84
C ILE A 58 16.60 -14.53 -1.81
N ASP A 59 17.80 -14.86 -2.26
CA ASP A 59 18.92 -15.18 -1.38
C ASP A 59 19.64 -13.89 -0.95
N LEU A 60 19.48 -13.54 0.34
CA LEU A 60 20.03 -12.32 0.91
C LEU A 60 21.53 -12.41 1.20
N ALA A 61 22.09 -13.63 1.28
CA ALA A 61 23.52 -13.82 1.47
C ALA A 61 24.32 -13.46 0.22
N THR A 62 23.68 -13.61 -0.95
CA THR A 62 24.28 -13.31 -2.27
C THR A 62 23.95 -11.90 -2.77
N SER A 63 22.90 -11.27 -2.24
CA SER A 63 22.52 -9.92 -2.65
C SER A 63 23.50 -8.87 -2.10
N THR A 64 24.38 -8.35 -2.94
CA THR A 64 25.19 -7.17 -2.60
C THR A 64 24.31 -5.92 -2.62
N VAL A 65 23.83 -5.49 -1.44
CA VAL A 65 23.27 -4.15 -1.25
C VAL A 65 24.43 -3.17 -1.29
N SER A 66 24.67 -2.58 -2.45
CA SER A 66 25.54 -1.42 -2.56
C SER A 66 24.87 -0.28 -1.80
N THR A 67 25.43 0.13 -0.67
CA THR A 67 24.96 1.18 0.26
C THR A 67 25.02 2.60 -0.33
N VAL A 68 24.81 2.74 -1.64
CA VAL A 68 24.83 4.01 -2.37
C VAL A 68 23.56 4.12 -3.21
N ALA A 69 22.46 4.47 -2.54
CA ALA A 69 21.27 5.16 -3.07
C ALA A 69 20.71 4.78 -4.46
N SER A 70 20.99 3.59 -4.98
CA SER A 70 20.41 3.08 -6.21
C SER A 70 19.69 1.79 -5.87
N PRO A 71 18.35 1.76 -5.86
CA PRO A 71 17.61 0.54 -5.60
C PRO A 71 18.03 -0.49 -6.65
N THR A 72 18.56 -1.62 -6.20
CA THR A 72 18.85 -2.75 -7.08
C THR A 72 17.51 -3.22 -7.66
N HIS A 73 17.27 -2.89 -8.91
CA HIS A 73 16.08 -3.34 -9.64
C HIS A 73 16.25 -4.82 -9.96
N ILE A 74 15.48 -5.68 -9.28
CA ILE A 74 15.45 -7.11 -9.55
C ILE A 74 14.30 -7.34 -10.53
N GLU A 75 14.65 -7.52 -11.80
CA GLU A 75 13.69 -7.93 -12.84
C GLU A 75 13.21 -9.36 -12.54
N LEU A 76 12.08 -9.47 -11.87
CA LEU A 76 11.35 -10.72 -11.70
C LEU A 76 10.44 -10.90 -12.91
N THR A 77 10.92 -11.61 -13.92
CA THR A 77 10.06 -12.05 -15.02
C THR A 77 9.02 -13.03 -14.46
N ILE A 78 7.76 -12.58 -14.42
CA ILE A 78 6.60 -13.43 -14.24
C ILE A 78 6.23 -13.88 -15.65
N VAL A 79 6.42 -15.17 -15.94
CA VAL A 79 6.07 -15.82 -17.22
C VAL A 79 4.59 -16.12 -17.29
#